data_AF-A0A224Z167-F1
#
_entry.id   AF-A0A224Z167-F1
#
_cell.length_a   1.000
_cell.length_b   1.000
_cell.length_c   1.000
_cell.angle_alpha   90.00
_cell.angle_beta   90.00
_cell.angle_gamma   90.00
#
_symmetry.space_group_name_H-M   'P 1'
#
loop_
_entity.id
_entity.type
_entity.pdbx_description
1 polymer ?
#
loop_
_entity_poly.entity_id
_entity_poly.type
_entity_poly.pdbx_seq_one_letter_code
_entity_poly.pdbx_strand_id
1 'polypeptide(L)'
;MGRSKKKTNKENKPKPGARKSSENLKAECSVDDLLSQMESCVNELQYDQAREFGESALRMEPNNLKVLDALSSLLLEMADPASALELLQRMVQLDPDGGYRKYLSLGQLTDGKESLAHYAKGVQILCKLLQEHQGLAAASEESSGADLNRALSSAYCAMAEIYMTDCCDEEDAEQQCSEFVQKSIQADPRNPEAFQVQANFLLVKQEHEAAKEAMQRSLDLWLPQHERLLLGEDAGNNDPVEVCPLSYSSRVNGAKVLIELEMLDEANTVLDGLIEEDDGVVDVWYLLGWLNYLRGGEYQGNARYYLNKAREVARKVQFDDADELAHIEELLAELGPEPEGGDEDEDKASFASESEEEEEAMEV
;
A
#
# COMPACT_ATOMS: atom_id res chain seq x y z
N MET A 1 -5.85 -4.66 93.25
CA MET A 1 -5.43 -5.83 94.06
C MET A 1 -6.39 -6.98 93.73
N GLY A 2 -6.00 -7.96 92.90
CA GLY A 2 -5.74 -9.36 93.31
C GLY A 2 -7.02 -10.09 93.79
N ARG A 3 -7.51 -11.23 93.28
CA ARG A 3 -6.91 -12.41 92.62
C ARG A 3 -8.03 -13.29 92.00
N SER A 4 -7.72 -13.89 90.84
CA SER A 4 -7.99 -15.27 90.35
C SER A 4 -9.28 -16.06 90.68
N LYS A 5 -9.89 -16.68 89.65
CA LYS A 5 -9.81 -18.14 89.38
C LYS A 5 -10.39 -18.56 88.01
N LYS A 6 -9.62 -19.38 87.27
CA LYS A 6 -9.96 -20.16 86.06
C LYS A 6 -10.73 -21.45 86.40
N LYS A 7 -11.55 -21.94 85.46
CA LYS A 7 -11.83 -23.36 85.06
C LYS A 7 -12.65 -23.31 83.73
N THR A 8 -12.10 -23.60 82.53
CA THR A 8 -12.09 -24.91 81.79
C THR A 8 -13.44 -25.63 81.78
N ASN A 9 -14.02 -26.19 80.71
CA ASN A 9 -13.74 -26.35 79.27
C ASN A 9 -15.04 -26.98 78.67
N LYS A 10 -15.45 -26.67 77.44
CA LYS A 10 -16.14 -27.64 76.56
C LYS A 10 -16.21 -27.13 75.11
N GLU A 11 -15.53 -27.87 74.25
CA GLU A 11 -15.47 -27.73 72.80
C GLU A 11 -16.87 -27.88 72.16
N ASN A 12 -17.15 -27.06 71.15
CA ASN A 12 -18.24 -27.27 70.20
C ASN A 12 -17.64 -27.33 68.79
N LYS A 13 -17.67 -28.51 68.17
CA LYS A 13 -17.47 -28.69 66.72
C LYS A 13 -18.81 -28.44 66.00
N PRO A 14 -18.87 -27.65 64.93
CA PRO A 14 -19.98 -27.72 63.99
C PRO A 14 -19.67 -28.68 62.82
N LYS A 15 -20.73 -29.31 62.34
CA LYS A 15 -20.84 -30.14 61.13
C LYS A 15 -21.90 -29.46 60.20
N PRO A 16 -22.08 -29.87 58.94
CA PRO A 16 -21.59 -29.13 57.77
C PRO A 16 -22.70 -28.61 56.84
N GLY A 17 -22.31 -27.76 55.87
CA GLY A 17 -22.92 -27.77 54.54
C GLY A 17 -23.76 -26.56 54.13
N ALA A 18 -23.12 -25.41 53.92
CA ALA A 18 -23.62 -24.43 52.95
C ALA A 18 -22.87 -24.66 51.64
N ARG A 19 -23.53 -25.30 50.66
CA ARG A 19 -23.09 -25.28 49.26
C ARG A 19 -23.15 -23.83 48.79
N LYS A 20 -22.03 -23.13 48.80
CA LYS A 20 -21.81 -22.02 47.87
C LYS A 20 -21.61 -22.66 46.51
N SER A 21 -22.61 -22.52 45.65
CA SER A 21 -22.44 -22.65 44.21
C SER A 21 -21.28 -21.75 43.81
N SER A 22 -20.17 -22.34 43.40
CA SER A 22 -19.14 -21.66 42.63
C SER A 22 -19.76 -21.32 41.28
N GLU A 23 -20.36 -20.14 41.18
CA GLU A 23 -20.56 -19.50 39.88
C GLU A 23 -19.16 -19.21 39.32
N ASN A 24 -18.74 -20.13 38.45
CA ASN A 24 -17.60 -19.94 37.58
C ASN A 24 -18.06 -18.97 36.48
N LEU A 25 -18.09 -17.68 36.79
CA LEU A 25 -18.27 -16.63 35.79
C LEU A 25 -16.97 -16.54 34.98
N LYS A 26 -16.79 -17.45 34.02
CA LYS A 26 -16.00 -17.14 32.83
C LYS A 26 -16.78 -16.01 32.16
N ALA A 27 -16.24 -14.80 32.17
CA ALA A 27 -16.77 -13.73 31.33
C ALA A 27 -16.86 -14.30 29.90
N GLU A 28 -18.06 -14.41 29.36
CA GLU A 28 -18.25 -14.74 27.95
C GLU A 28 -17.62 -13.60 27.17
N CYS A 29 -16.51 -13.88 26.48
CA CYS A 29 -15.82 -12.92 25.63
C CYS A 29 -16.79 -12.52 24.51
N SER A 30 -17.12 -11.23 24.41
CA SER A 30 -18.04 -10.74 23.39
C SER A 30 -17.36 -10.61 22.03
N VAL A 31 -18.16 -10.44 20.96
CA VAL A 31 -17.62 -10.18 19.62
C VAL A 31 -16.80 -8.88 19.59
N ASP A 32 -17.27 -7.83 20.27
CA ASP A 32 -16.54 -6.57 20.36
C ASP A 32 -15.20 -6.75 21.09
N ASP A 33 -15.15 -7.55 22.17
CA ASP A 33 -13.89 -7.85 22.87
C ASP A 33 -12.90 -8.61 21.97
N LEU A 34 -13.40 -9.53 21.13
CA LEU A 34 -12.57 -10.28 20.17
C LEU A 34 -12.04 -9.38 19.06
N LEU A 35 -12.85 -8.45 18.56
CA LEU A 35 -12.41 -7.47 17.56
C LEU A 35 -11.36 -6.51 18.12
N SER A 36 -11.52 -6.04 19.36
CA SER A 36 -10.48 -5.23 20.01
C SER A 36 -9.18 -6.01 20.25
N GLN A 37 -9.27 -7.29 20.60
CA GLN A 37 -8.08 -8.15 20.72
C GLN A 37 -7.40 -8.39 19.37
N MET A 38 -8.19 -8.62 18.33
CA MET A 38 -7.70 -8.75 16.96
C MET A 38 -6.95 -7.49 16.53
N GLU A 39 -7.55 -6.31 16.71
CA GLU A 39 -6.92 -5.01 16.39
C GLU A 39 -5.62 -4.80 17.18
N SER A 40 -5.61 -5.14 18.48
CA SER A 40 -4.39 -5.10 19.29
C SER A 40 -3.29 -6.01 18.75
N CYS A 41 -3.63 -7.23 18.32
CA CYS A 41 -2.66 -8.15 17.72
C CYS A 41 -2.14 -7.65 16.38
N VAL A 42 -2.98 -7.01 15.55
CA VAL A 42 -2.54 -6.35 14.31
C VAL A 42 -1.52 -5.25 14.60
N ASN A 43 -1.80 -4.39 15.58
CA ASN A 43 -0.88 -3.34 16.00
C ASN A 43 0.46 -3.88 16.56
N GLU A 44 0.45 -5.10 17.11
CA GLU A 44 1.65 -5.80 17.58
C GLU A 44 2.29 -6.70 16.51
N LEU A 45 1.82 -6.65 15.26
CA LEU A 45 2.27 -7.48 14.13
C LEU A 45 2.12 -8.99 14.36
N GLN A 46 1.19 -9.39 15.24
CA GLN A 46 0.85 -10.78 15.57
C GLN A 46 -0.30 -11.27 14.70
N TYR A 47 -0.08 -11.32 13.39
CA TYR A 47 -1.13 -11.59 12.40
C TYR A 47 -1.84 -12.94 12.57
N ASP A 48 -1.09 -14.02 12.88
CA ASP A 48 -1.68 -15.35 13.11
C ASP A 48 -2.66 -15.34 14.30
N GLN A 49 -2.30 -14.64 15.38
CA GLN A 49 -3.15 -14.52 16.57
C GLN A 49 -4.36 -13.61 16.30
N ALA A 50 -4.17 -12.53 15.55
CA ALA A 50 -5.26 -11.68 15.08
C ALA A 50 -6.28 -12.49 14.26
N ARG A 51 -5.80 -13.39 13.39
CA ARG A 51 -6.64 -14.29 12.60
C ARG A 51 -7.46 -15.23 13.49
N GLU A 52 -6.85 -15.82 14.53
CA GLU A 52 -7.57 -16.69 15.47
C GLU A 52 -8.72 -15.95 16.19
N PHE A 53 -8.51 -14.69 16.57
CA PHE A 53 -9.54 -13.85 17.18
C PHE A 53 -10.66 -13.50 16.19
N GLY A 54 -10.31 -13.09 14.97
CA GLY A 54 -11.28 -12.78 13.91
C GLY A 54 -12.11 -14.00 13.51
N GLU A 55 -11.50 -15.17 13.33
CA GLU A 55 -12.21 -16.43 13.06
C GLU A 55 -13.13 -16.84 14.23
N SER A 56 -12.72 -16.57 15.47
CA SER A 56 -13.55 -16.80 16.65
C SER A 56 -14.76 -15.87 16.69
N ALA A 57 -14.57 -14.58 16.39
CA ALA A 57 -15.66 -13.62 16.27
C ALA A 57 -16.63 -14.02 15.14
N LEU A 58 -16.11 -14.48 14.01
CA LEU A 58 -16.91 -14.93 12.88
C LEU A 58 -17.75 -16.18 13.21
N ARG A 59 -17.20 -17.12 14.00
CA ARG A 59 -17.95 -18.28 14.50
C ARG A 59 -19.11 -17.88 15.42
N MET A 60 -18.94 -16.82 16.22
CA MET A 60 -19.99 -16.31 17.10
C MET A 60 -21.08 -15.60 16.33
N GLU A 61 -20.72 -14.73 15.38
CA GLU A 61 -21.66 -13.96 14.58
C GLU A 61 -21.32 -14.01 13.07
N PRO A 62 -21.72 -15.08 12.35
CA PRO A 62 -21.31 -15.30 10.95
C PRO A 62 -21.79 -14.27 9.93
N ASN A 63 -22.71 -13.39 10.32
CA ASN A 63 -23.30 -12.37 9.46
C ASN A 63 -23.05 -10.94 10.00
N ASN A 64 -22.15 -10.77 10.97
CA ASN A 64 -21.80 -9.45 11.46
C ASN A 64 -20.86 -8.75 10.47
N LEU A 65 -21.33 -7.66 9.85
CA LEU A 65 -20.58 -6.92 8.84
C LEU A 65 -19.27 -6.36 9.36
N LYS A 66 -19.17 -5.97 10.64
CA LYS A 66 -17.92 -5.46 11.23
C LYS A 66 -16.87 -6.55 11.33
N VAL A 67 -17.29 -7.77 11.68
CA VAL A 67 -16.40 -8.93 11.77
C VAL A 67 -15.91 -9.34 10.39
N LEU A 68 -16.81 -9.38 9.41
CA LEU A 68 -16.47 -9.70 8.02
C LEU A 68 -15.48 -8.68 7.45
N ASP A 69 -15.76 -7.39 7.66
CA ASP A 69 -14.90 -6.28 7.20
C ASP A 69 -13.51 -6.38 7.81
N ALA A 70 -13.41 -6.41 9.16
CA ALA A 70 -12.14 -6.49 9.85
C ALA A 70 -11.32 -7.72 9.44
N LEU A 71 -11.93 -8.91 9.40
CA LEU A 71 -11.23 -10.14 9.03
C LEU A 71 -10.83 -10.15 7.55
N SER A 72 -11.65 -9.60 6.66
CA SER A 72 -11.29 -9.49 5.23
C SER A 72 -10.05 -8.60 5.03
N SER A 73 -9.98 -7.46 5.72
CA SER A 73 -8.81 -6.58 5.67
C SER A 73 -7.55 -7.27 6.20
N LEU A 74 -7.65 -7.96 7.34
CA LEU A 74 -6.53 -8.74 7.89
C LEU A 74 -6.05 -9.82 6.92
N LEU A 75 -6.97 -10.54 6.27
CA LEU A 75 -6.60 -11.58 5.31
C LEU A 75 -5.87 -11.00 4.09
N LEU A 76 -6.23 -9.79 3.64
CA LEU A 76 -5.49 -9.10 2.59
C LEU A 76 -4.08 -8.71 3.03
N GLU A 77 -3.91 -8.19 4.26
CA GLU A 77 -2.58 -7.89 4.83
C GLU A 77 -1.71 -9.14 4.98
N MET A 78 -2.33 -10.30 5.25
CA MET A 78 -1.65 -11.59 5.32
C MET A 78 -1.41 -12.25 3.95
N ALA A 79 -1.67 -11.54 2.84
CA ALA A 79 -1.57 -12.07 1.49
C ALA A 79 -2.42 -13.35 1.25
N ASP A 80 -3.61 -13.43 1.84
CA ASP A 80 -4.64 -14.47 1.63
C ASP A 80 -5.87 -13.89 0.88
N PRO A 81 -5.70 -13.48 -0.40
CA PRO A 81 -6.75 -12.83 -1.17
C PRO A 81 -7.95 -13.75 -1.43
N ALA A 82 -7.72 -15.05 -1.54
CA ALA A 82 -8.79 -16.03 -1.77
C ALA A 82 -9.79 -16.06 -0.62
N SER A 83 -9.30 -16.11 0.64
CA SER A 83 -10.18 -16.10 1.81
C SER A 83 -10.86 -14.74 2.00
N ALA A 84 -10.15 -13.64 1.72
CA ALA A 84 -10.72 -12.30 1.78
C ALA A 84 -11.88 -12.12 0.78
N LEU A 85 -11.72 -12.63 -0.45
CA LEU A 85 -12.73 -12.59 -1.50
C LEU A 85 -14.05 -13.24 -1.04
N GLU A 86 -13.99 -14.40 -0.38
CA GLU A 86 -15.19 -15.08 0.14
C GLU A 86 -15.94 -14.22 1.18
N LEU A 87 -15.22 -13.55 2.08
CA LEU A 87 -15.83 -12.69 3.09
C LEU A 87 -16.45 -11.44 2.47
N LEU A 88 -15.74 -10.81 1.52
CA LEU A 88 -16.23 -9.62 0.80
C LEU A 88 -17.49 -9.94 -0.02
N GLN A 89 -17.52 -11.07 -0.71
CA GLN A 89 -18.73 -11.53 -1.43
C GLN A 89 -19.90 -11.75 -0.48
N ARG A 90 -19.65 -12.28 0.73
CA ARG A 90 -20.69 -12.43 1.76
C ARG A 90 -21.19 -11.07 2.27
N MET A 91 -20.30 -10.09 2.45
CA MET A 91 -20.71 -8.73 2.82
C MET A 91 -21.61 -8.09 1.77
N VAL A 92 -21.32 -8.29 0.48
CA VAL A 92 -22.18 -7.82 -0.62
C VAL A 92 -23.55 -8.48 -0.60
N GLN A 93 -23.64 -9.77 -0.27
CA GLN A 93 -24.94 -10.46 -0.13
C GLN A 93 -25.77 -9.95 1.04
N LEU A 94 -25.12 -9.60 2.17
CA LEU A 94 -25.79 -9.13 3.38
C LEU A 94 -26.22 -7.67 3.29
N ASP A 95 -25.41 -6.82 2.65
CA ASP A 95 -25.67 -5.40 2.46
C ASP A 95 -25.18 -4.94 1.08
N PRO A 96 -26.02 -5.02 0.03
CA PRO A 96 -25.60 -4.66 -1.32
C PRO A 96 -25.38 -3.15 -1.54
N ASP A 97 -25.97 -2.28 -0.72
CA ASP A 97 -26.02 -0.84 -0.98
C ASP A 97 -25.21 0.01 0.03
N GLY A 98 -24.80 -0.55 1.16
CA GLY A 98 -23.90 0.12 2.09
C GLY A 98 -22.42 -0.16 1.82
N GLY A 99 -21.53 0.70 2.29
CA GLY A 99 -20.07 0.51 2.30
C GLY A 99 -19.41 0.40 0.91
N TYR A 100 -18.79 1.47 0.43
CA TYR A 100 -18.08 1.44 -0.87
C TYR A 100 -16.77 0.62 -0.84
N ARG A 101 -16.09 0.55 0.31
CA ARG A 101 -14.75 -0.07 0.46
C ARG A 101 -14.72 -1.52 -0.02
N LYS A 102 -15.70 -2.34 0.38
CA LYS A 102 -15.79 -3.75 -0.07
C LYS A 102 -15.85 -3.89 -1.59
N TYR A 103 -16.47 -2.94 -2.29
CA TYR A 103 -16.54 -2.95 -3.74
C TYR A 103 -15.22 -2.54 -4.40
N LEU A 104 -14.48 -1.60 -3.79
CA LEU A 104 -13.14 -1.26 -4.26
C LEU A 104 -12.18 -2.45 -4.06
N SER A 105 -12.23 -3.10 -2.90
CA SER A 105 -11.44 -4.31 -2.62
C SER A 105 -11.80 -5.45 -3.57
N LEU A 106 -13.09 -5.68 -3.84
CA LEU A 106 -13.51 -6.68 -4.84
C LEU A 106 -12.99 -6.35 -6.23
N GLY A 107 -12.96 -5.07 -6.63
CA GLY A 107 -12.37 -4.63 -7.88
C GLY A 107 -10.88 -5.01 -7.98
N GLN A 108 -10.12 -4.84 -6.89
CA GLN A 108 -8.70 -5.23 -6.86
C GLN A 108 -8.46 -6.75 -6.88
N LEU A 109 -9.45 -7.55 -6.48
CA LEU A 109 -9.34 -9.01 -6.37
C LEU A 109 -9.96 -9.77 -7.56
N THR A 110 -10.47 -9.04 -8.54
CA THR A 110 -11.12 -9.58 -9.73
C THR A 110 -10.55 -8.89 -10.97
N ASP A 111 -10.79 -9.47 -12.15
CA ASP A 111 -10.18 -9.01 -13.39
C ASP A 111 -11.24 -8.52 -14.40
N GLY A 112 -10.79 -7.70 -15.35
CA GLY A 112 -11.56 -7.26 -16.51
C GLY A 112 -12.95 -6.70 -16.18
N LYS A 113 -13.97 -7.20 -16.87
CA LYS A 113 -15.35 -6.69 -16.75
C LYS A 113 -15.98 -6.92 -15.38
N GLU A 114 -15.55 -7.95 -14.65
CA GLU A 114 -16.02 -8.20 -13.29
C GLU A 114 -15.49 -7.12 -12.34
N SER A 115 -14.19 -6.82 -12.44
CA SER A 115 -13.56 -5.71 -11.71
C SER A 115 -14.24 -4.37 -11.97
N LEU A 116 -14.47 -4.04 -13.25
CA LEU A 116 -15.19 -2.82 -13.64
C LEU A 116 -16.60 -2.74 -13.03
N ALA A 117 -17.31 -3.86 -12.93
CA ALA A 117 -18.64 -3.90 -12.32
C ALA A 117 -18.59 -3.62 -10.81
N HIS A 118 -17.58 -4.16 -10.11
CA HIS A 118 -17.35 -3.87 -8.70
C HIS A 118 -16.98 -2.40 -8.48
N TYR A 119 -16.01 -1.86 -9.21
CA TYR A 119 -15.64 -0.45 -9.13
C TYR A 119 -16.82 0.47 -9.46
N ALA A 120 -17.60 0.18 -10.50
CA ALA A 120 -18.77 0.96 -10.85
C ALA A 120 -19.80 1.03 -9.70
N LYS A 121 -19.99 -0.07 -8.96
CA LYS A 121 -20.85 -0.08 -7.77
C LYS A 121 -20.26 0.72 -6.61
N GLY A 122 -18.95 0.62 -6.38
CA GLY A 122 -18.23 1.44 -5.40
C GLY A 122 -18.35 2.94 -5.70
N VAL A 123 -18.12 3.33 -6.95
CA VAL A 123 -18.28 4.70 -7.46
C VAL A 123 -19.71 5.20 -7.27
N GLN A 124 -20.72 4.37 -7.55
CA GLN A 124 -22.12 4.74 -7.31
C GLN A 124 -22.38 5.13 -5.85
N ILE A 125 -21.85 4.33 -4.92
CA ILE A 125 -22.00 4.58 -3.46
C ILE A 125 -21.22 5.84 -3.06
N LEU A 126 -19.97 5.99 -3.52
CA LEU A 126 -19.14 7.18 -3.27
C LEU A 126 -19.81 8.48 -3.73
N CYS A 127 -20.33 8.50 -4.95
CA CYS A 127 -21.05 9.65 -5.49
C CYS A 127 -22.28 10.00 -4.64
N LYS A 128 -23.02 9.00 -4.14
CA LYS A 128 -24.16 9.23 -3.27
C LYS A 128 -23.73 9.83 -1.92
N LEU A 129 -22.68 9.29 -1.30
CA LEU A 129 -22.13 9.81 -0.05
C LEU A 129 -21.66 11.26 -0.21
N LEU A 130 -20.94 11.58 -1.29
CA LEU A 130 -20.49 12.94 -1.58
C LEU A 130 -21.67 13.92 -1.76
N GLN A 131 -22.75 13.50 -2.42
CA GLN A 131 -23.96 14.32 -2.55
C GLN A 131 -24.64 14.58 -1.20
N GLU A 132 -24.70 13.56 -0.34
CA GLU A 132 -25.24 13.67 1.02
C GLU A 132 -24.38 14.60 1.90
N HIS A 133 -23.06 14.50 1.79
CA HIS A 133 -22.10 15.39 2.47
C HIS A 133 -22.22 16.86 2.02
N GLN A 134 -22.54 17.13 0.75
CA GLN A 134 -22.77 18.50 0.26
C GLN A 134 -24.10 19.09 0.77
N GLY A 135 -25.10 18.25 1.07
CA GLY A 135 -26.42 18.66 1.56
C GLY A 135 -26.50 18.85 3.07
N LEU A 136 -25.60 18.24 3.83
CA LEU A 136 -25.54 18.29 5.29
C LEU A 136 -24.31 19.08 5.72
N ALA A 137 -24.51 20.26 6.31
CA ALA A 137 -23.42 21.02 6.91
C ALA A 137 -22.73 20.19 8.02
N ALA A 138 -21.58 19.61 7.69
CA ALA A 138 -20.50 19.17 8.59
C ALA A 138 -20.92 18.52 9.92
N ALA A 139 -21.56 17.33 9.88
CA ALA A 139 -21.98 16.65 11.11
C ALA A 139 -21.79 15.11 11.14
N SER A 140 -20.96 14.52 10.27
CA SER A 140 -20.51 13.13 10.46
C SER A 140 -18.99 13.02 10.30
N GLU A 141 -18.38 12.31 11.25
CA GLU A 141 -16.92 12.11 11.41
C GLU A 141 -16.38 10.91 10.60
N GLU A 142 -17.25 10.17 9.88
CA GLU A 142 -16.88 8.84 9.35
C GLU A 142 -16.06 8.85 8.05
N SER A 143 -15.95 9.98 7.36
CA SER A 143 -14.98 10.23 6.28
C SER A 143 -15.04 11.70 5.87
N SER A 144 -13.91 12.38 5.75
CA SER A 144 -13.93 13.75 5.24
C SER A 144 -14.36 13.74 3.77
N GLY A 145 -15.01 14.81 3.30
CA GLY A 145 -15.33 14.93 1.87
C GLY A 145 -14.09 14.83 0.97
N ALA A 146 -12.91 15.15 1.50
CA ALA A 146 -11.64 14.97 0.81
C ALA A 146 -11.27 13.48 0.66
N ASP A 147 -11.43 12.66 1.71
CA ASP A 147 -11.12 11.22 1.66
C ASP A 147 -12.07 10.50 0.68
N LEU A 148 -13.35 10.89 0.65
CA LEU A 148 -14.31 10.36 -0.31
C LEU A 148 -13.95 10.75 -1.75
N ASN A 149 -13.49 11.98 -1.98
CA ASN A 149 -12.99 12.43 -3.27
C ASN A 149 -11.72 11.68 -3.69
N ARG A 150 -10.78 11.43 -2.76
CA ARG A 150 -9.58 10.62 -3.01
C ARG A 150 -9.97 9.19 -3.40
N ALA A 151 -10.84 8.53 -2.62
CA ALA A 151 -11.32 7.18 -2.94
C ALA A 151 -12.04 7.12 -4.29
N LEU A 152 -12.82 8.14 -4.63
CA LEU A 152 -13.47 8.27 -5.94
C LEU A 152 -12.46 8.45 -7.07
N SER A 153 -11.43 9.27 -6.85
CA SER A 153 -10.34 9.48 -7.80
C SER A 153 -9.59 8.18 -8.08
N SER A 154 -9.14 7.48 -7.04
CA SER A 154 -8.44 6.18 -7.16
C SER A 154 -9.30 5.09 -7.80
N ALA A 155 -10.61 5.06 -7.52
CA ALA A 155 -11.52 4.12 -8.19
C ALA A 155 -11.56 4.38 -9.71
N TYR A 156 -11.57 5.64 -10.13
CA TYR A 156 -11.49 5.96 -11.56
C TYR A 156 -10.12 5.68 -12.16
N CYS A 157 -9.02 5.85 -11.41
CA CYS A 157 -7.68 5.42 -11.83
C CYS A 157 -7.66 3.92 -12.16
N ALA A 158 -8.11 3.08 -11.23
CA ALA A 158 -8.16 1.63 -11.42
C ALA A 158 -9.04 1.24 -12.62
N MET A 159 -10.20 1.88 -12.80
CA MET A 159 -11.05 1.63 -13.97
C MET A 159 -10.36 1.99 -15.28
N ALA A 160 -9.61 3.11 -15.33
CA ALA A 160 -8.86 3.50 -16.51
C ALA A 160 -7.73 2.50 -16.84
N GLU A 161 -7.03 2.00 -15.83
CA GLU A 161 -5.97 0.99 -15.98
C GLU A 161 -6.52 -0.33 -16.53
N ILE A 162 -7.68 -0.79 -16.08
CA ILE A 162 -8.32 -2.00 -16.62
C ILE A 162 -8.61 -1.87 -18.12
N TYR A 163 -8.96 -0.68 -18.61
CA TYR A 163 -9.11 -0.44 -20.06
C TYR A 163 -7.78 -0.31 -20.81
N MET A 164 -6.66 -0.14 -20.12
CA MET A 164 -5.32 -0.20 -20.71
C MET A 164 -4.71 -1.62 -20.67
N THR A 165 -5.26 -2.52 -19.84
CA THR A 165 -4.79 -3.91 -19.71
C THR A 165 -5.86 -4.91 -20.17
N ASP A 166 -6.79 -5.29 -19.31
CA ASP A 166 -7.65 -6.46 -19.45
C ASP A 166 -8.75 -6.24 -20.50
N CYS A 167 -9.17 -4.99 -20.66
CA CYS A 167 -10.24 -4.57 -21.57
C CYS A 167 -9.71 -3.71 -22.73
N CYS A 168 -8.41 -3.78 -23.04
CA CYS A 168 -7.80 -2.98 -24.10
C CYS A 168 -8.29 -3.32 -25.52
N ASP A 169 -8.80 -4.54 -25.72
CA ASP A 169 -9.34 -5.02 -27.00
C ASP A 169 -10.79 -4.56 -27.27
N GLU A 170 -11.45 -3.90 -26.30
CA GLU A 170 -12.82 -3.42 -26.49
C GLU A 170 -12.87 -2.19 -27.43
N GLU A 171 -13.91 -2.10 -28.27
CA GLU A 171 -14.00 -1.04 -29.29
C GLU A 171 -14.03 0.38 -28.69
N ASP A 172 -14.52 0.53 -27.46
CA ASP A 172 -14.60 1.79 -26.74
C ASP A 172 -13.52 1.97 -25.67
N ALA A 173 -12.52 1.08 -25.59
CA ALA A 173 -11.51 1.08 -24.52
C ALA A 173 -10.78 2.43 -24.38
N GLU A 174 -10.33 3.02 -25.49
CA GLU A 174 -9.69 4.34 -25.49
C GLU A 174 -10.62 5.44 -24.95
N GLN A 175 -11.89 5.44 -25.38
CA GLN A 175 -12.87 6.43 -24.94
C GLN A 175 -13.15 6.29 -23.44
N GLN A 176 -13.35 5.06 -22.97
CA GLN A 176 -13.60 4.78 -21.55
C GLN A 176 -12.40 5.17 -20.70
N CYS A 177 -11.20 4.78 -21.10
CA CYS A 177 -9.97 5.14 -20.41
C CYS A 177 -9.82 6.67 -20.29
N SER A 178 -9.97 7.40 -21.40
CA SER A 178 -9.91 8.87 -21.41
C SER A 178 -10.96 9.51 -20.48
N GLU A 179 -12.19 9.00 -20.48
CA GLU A 179 -13.26 9.49 -19.61
C GLU A 179 -12.93 9.24 -18.13
N PHE A 180 -12.41 8.07 -17.78
CA PHE A 180 -12.04 7.75 -16.40
C PHE A 180 -10.83 8.55 -15.92
N VAL A 181 -9.80 8.77 -16.75
CA VAL A 181 -8.68 9.67 -16.42
C VAL A 181 -9.16 11.10 -16.15
N GLN A 182 -10.09 11.61 -16.96
CA GLN A 182 -10.64 12.95 -16.71
C GLN A 182 -11.45 13.01 -15.41
N LYS A 183 -12.24 11.97 -15.13
CA LYS A 183 -13.03 11.88 -13.90
C LYS A 183 -12.17 11.73 -12.65
N SER A 184 -11.05 10.99 -12.71
CA SER A 184 -10.15 10.83 -11.56
C SER A 184 -9.55 12.18 -11.15
N ILE A 185 -9.07 12.97 -12.11
CA ILE A 185 -8.52 14.32 -11.88
C ILE A 185 -9.62 15.28 -11.40
N GLN A 186 -10.83 15.21 -11.95
CA GLN A 186 -11.95 16.04 -11.51
C GLN A 186 -12.40 15.71 -10.08
N ALA A 187 -12.35 14.44 -9.69
CA ALA A 187 -12.72 13.99 -8.34
C ALA A 187 -11.72 14.49 -7.29
N ASP A 188 -10.41 14.36 -7.56
CA ASP A 188 -9.37 14.92 -6.71
C ASP A 188 -8.17 15.44 -7.54
N PRO A 189 -8.09 16.76 -7.77
CA PRO A 189 -6.96 17.38 -8.47
C PRO A 189 -5.62 17.30 -7.73
N ARG A 190 -5.59 16.82 -6.47
CA ARG A 190 -4.39 16.61 -5.67
C ARG A 190 -4.02 15.13 -5.55
N ASN A 191 -4.66 14.24 -6.31
CA ASN A 191 -4.28 12.83 -6.35
C ASN A 191 -3.11 12.62 -7.34
N PRO A 192 -1.87 12.35 -6.87
CA PRO A 192 -0.74 12.10 -7.77
C PRO A 192 -0.94 10.85 -8.65
N GLU A 193 -1.66 9.84 -8.16
CA GLU A 193 -1.95 8.61 -8.91
C GLU A 193 -2.73 8.93 -10.19
N ALA A 194 -3.71 9.84 -10.13
CA ALA A 194 -4.50 10.24 -11.30
C ALA A 194 -3.64 10.81 -12.44
N PHE A 195 -2.57 11.52 -12.09
CA PHE A 195 -1.60 12.04 -13.05
C PHE A 195 -0.62 10.97 -13.56
N GLN A 196 -0.28 9.96 -12.76
CA GLN A 196 0.50 8.79 -13.23
C GLN A 196 -0.31 7.98 -14.25
N VAL A 197 -1.57 7.71 -13.97
CA VAL A 197 -2.48 7.03 -14.91
C VAL A 197 -2.69 7.86 -16.16
N GLN A 198 -2.80 9.19 -16.04
CA GLN A 198 -2.82 10.08 -17.21
C GLN A 198 -1.56 9.97 -18.06
N ALA A 199 -0.37 9.98 -17.44
CA ALA A 199 0.89 9.82 -18.16
C ALA A 199 0.96 8.48 -18.89
N ASN A 200 0.56 7.39 -18.23
CA ASN A 200 0.51 6.05 -18.82
C ASN A 200 -0.47 5.98 -20.01
N PHE A 201 -1.67 6.56 -19.88
CA PHE A 201 -2.62 6.66 -21.00
C PHE A 201 -2.04 7.44 -22.18
N LEU A 202 -1.35 8.55 -21.92
CA LEU A 202 -0.71 9.37 -22.96
C LEU A 202 0.46 8.64 -23.63
N LEU A 203 1.21 7.80 -22.91
CA LEU A 203 2.22 6.90 -23.47
C LEU A 203 1.59 5.89 -24.44
N VAL A 204 0.48 5.25 -24.06
CA VAL A 204 -0.29 4.36 -24.96
C VAL A 204 -0.73 5.10 -26.24
N LYS A 205 -1.07 6.38 -26.11
CA LYS A 205 -1.41 7.27 -27.24
C LYS A 205 -0.20 7.78 -28.03
N GLN A 206 1.03 7.47 -27.60
CA GLN A 206 2.30 7.97 -28.15
C GLN A 206 2.47 9.51 -28.02
N GLU A 207 1.77 10.12 -27.08
CA GLU A 207 1.81 11.56 -26.79
C GLU A 207 2.87 11.88 -25.72
N HIS A 208 4.14 11.60 -26.02
CA HIS A 208 5.27 11.61 -25.07
C HIS A 208 5.44 12.94 -24.30
N GLU A 209 5.36 14.09 -24.97
CA GLU A 209 5.51 15.39 -24.28
C GLU A 209 4.37 15.66 -23.28
N ALA A 210 3.13 15.32 -23.66
CA ALA A 210 1.99 15.44 -22.77
C ALA A 210 2.09 14.46 -21.59
N ALA A 211 2.63 13.26 -21.84
CA ALA A 211 2.90 12.27 -20.79
C ALA A 211 3.96 12.78 -19.80
N LYS A 212 5.05 13.41 -20.27
CA LYS A 212 6.05 14.09 -19.42
C LYS A 212 5.41 15.18 -18.55
N GLU A 213 4.58 16.04 -19.16
CA GLU A 213 3.87 17.09 -18.40
C GLU A 213 2.95 16.50 -17.32
N ALA A 214 2.23 15.42 -17.63
CA ALA A 214 1.38 14.73 -16.66
C ALA A 214 2.20 14.11 -15.53
N MET A 215 3.31 13.44 -15.86
CA MET A 215 4.18 12.82 -14.88
C MET A 215 4.83 13.86 -13.95
N GLN A 216 5.30 14.99 -14.49
CA GLN A 216 5.82 16.10 -13.70
C GLN A 216 4.77 16.62 -12.70
N ARG A 217 3.51 16.77 -13.12
CA ARG A 217 2.43 17.19 -12.21
C ARG A 217 2.20 16.18 -11.08
N SER A 218 2.38 14.89 -11.34
CA SER A 218 2.34 13.88 -10.29
C SER A 218 3.46 14.12 -9.28
N LEU A 219 4.71 14.19 -9.75
CA LEU A 219 5.89 14.36 -8.90
C LEU A 219 5.81 15.62 -8.03
N ASP A 220 5.38 16.75 -8.60
CA ASP A 220 5.24 18.03 -7.89
C ASP A 220 4.30 17.93 -6.66
N LEU A 221 3.37 16.98 -6.64
CA LEU A 221 2.42 16.80 -5.54
C LEU A 221 2.99 16.05 -4.33
N TRP A 222 4.08 15.29 -4.49
CA TRP A 222 4.56 14.39 -3.42
C TRP A 222 6.08 14.29 -3.29
N LEU A 223 6.84 14.29 -4.40
CA LEU A 223 8.27 13.98 -4.38
C LEU A 223 9.07 14.96 -3.51
N PRO A 224 8.88 16.31 -3.60
CA PRO A 224 9.67 17.24 -2.78
C PRO A 224 9.48 17.06 -1.27
N GLN A 225 8.29 16.66 -0.83
CA GLN A 225 8.04 16.39 0.59
C GLN A 225 8.62 15.04 1.00
N HIS A 226 8.56 14.05 0.12
CA HIS A 226 9.13 12.73 0.35
C HIS A 226 10.66 12.79 0.49
N GLU A 227 11.35 13.53 -0.39
CA GLU A 227 12.80 13.73 -0.32
C GLU A 227 13.25 14.37 1.00
N ARG A 228 12.55 15.43 1.45
CA ARG A 228 12.83 16.07 2.75
C ARG A 228 12.68 15.12 3.93
N LEU A 229 11.72 14.20 3.85
CA LEU A 229 11.51 13.18 4.89
C LEU A 229 12.65 12.14 4.88
N LEU A 230 13.06 11.66 3.71
CA LEU A 230 14.20 10.75 3.57
C LEU A 230 15.52 11.37 4.10
N LEU A 231 15.71 12.68 3.89
CA LEU A 231 16.86 13.42 4.40
C LEU A 231 16.74 13.78 5.90
N GLY A 232 15.63 13.46 6.55
CA GLY A 232 15.40 13.73 7.98
C GLY A 232 15.16 15.22 8.31
N GLU A 233 14.87 16.06 7.33
CA GLU A 233 14.73 17.52 7.51
C GLU A 233 13.40 17.93 8.18
N ASP A 234 12.35 17.10 8.06
CA ASP A 234 10.98 17.42 8.51
C ASP A 234 10.47 16.54 9.69
N ALA A 235 11.36 15.83 10.39
CA ALA A 235 11.02 14.90 11.49
C ALA A 235 10.31 15.51 12.72
N GLY A 236 10.02 16.82 12.70
CA GLY A 236 9.45 17.57 13.83
C GLY A 236 7.99 18.00 13.73
N ASN A 237 7.32 17.88 12.57
CA ASN A 237 6.01 18.54 12.35
C ASN A 237 4.92 17.72 11.64
N ASN A 238 5.23 16.55 11.08
CA ASN A 238 4.25 15.72 10.39
C ASN A 238 3.90 14.47 11.21
N ASP A 239 2.65 14.03 11.12
CA ASP A 239 2.19 12.75 11.63
C ASP A 239 3.02 11.63 10.98
N PRO A 240 3.68 10.74 11.74
CA PRO A 240 4.57 9.70 11.20
C PRO A 240 3.91 8.68 10.24
N VAL A 241 2.60 8.77 10.00
CA VAL A 241 1.81 7.73 9.31
C VAL A 241 1.66 7.96 7.80
N GLU A 242 1.79 9.18 7.25
CA GLU A 242 1.68 9.41 5.79
C GLU A 242 2.94 10.07 5.21
N VAL A 243 3.95 9.24 4.96
CA VAL A 243 5.25 9.63 4.38
C VAL A 243 5.16 9.88 2.87
N CYS A 244 4.19 9.25 2.19
CA CYS A 244 3.92 9.41 0.76
C CYS A 244 2.43 9.10 0.47
N PRO A 245 1.71 9.95 -0.29
CA PRO A 245 0.29 9.72 -0.64
C PRO A 245 0.08 8.62 -1.69
N LEU A 246 1.15 8.00 -2.19
CA LEU A 246 1.13 6.88 -3.14
C LEU A 246 1.50 5.59 -2.41
N SER A 247 0.87 4.48 -2.80
CA SER A 247 1.31 3.16 -2.36
C SER A 247 2.71 2.83 -2.90
N TYR A 248 3.36 1.82 -2.30
CA TYR A 248 4.63 1.31 -2.80
C TYR A 248 4.51 0.86 -4.27
N SER A 249 3.46 0.09 -4.61
CA SER A 249 3.23 -0.39 -5.98
C SER A 249 2.98 0.74 -6.98
N SER A 250 2.23 1.78 -6.61
CA SER A 250 2.01 2.95 -7.48
C SER A 250 3.32 3.71 -7.74
N ARG A 251 4.24 3.77 -6.77
CA ARG A 251 5.57 4.36 -6.98
C ARG A 251 6.46 3.51 -7.89
N VAL A 252 6.44 2.17 -7.74
CA VAL A 252 7.13 1.26 -8.67
C VAL A 252 6.61 1.45 -10.10
N ASN A 253 5.28 1.51 -10.29
CA ASN A 253 4.68 1.77 -11.59
C ASN A 253 5.04 3.16 -12.13
N GLY A 254 5.04 4.18 -11.26
CA GLY A 254 5.50 5.53 -11.61
C GLY A 254 6.96 5.55 -12.09
N ALA A 255 7.86 4.79 -11.46
CA ALA A 255 9.24 4.67 -11.89
C ALA A 255 9.38 4.01 -13.28
N LYS A 256 8.57 2.98 -13.58
CA LYS A 256 8.50 2.36 -14.92
C LYS A 256 8.11 3.40 -15.99
N VAL A 257 7.07 4.20 -15.71
CA VAL A 257 6.63 5.29 -16.60
C VAL A 257 7.70 6.37 -16.77
N LEU A 258 8.40 6.75 -15.70
CA LEU A 258 9.51 7.73 -15.77
C LEU A 258 10.65 7.22 -16.66
N ILE A 259 11.04 5.95 -16.52
CA ILE A 259 12.07 5.33 -17.36
C ILE A 259 11.65 5.33 -18.83
N GLU A 260 10.40 4.96 -19.14
CA GLU A 260 9.87 4.98 -20.51
C GLU A 260 9.84 6.39 -21.11
N LEU A 261 9.65 7.41 -20.27
CA LEU A 261 9.71 8.82 -20.66
C LEU A 261 11.14 9.41 -20.68
N GLU A 262 12.17 8.61 -20.41
CA GLU A 262 13.57 9.07 -20.29
C GLU A 262 13.77 10.14 -19.18
N MET A 263 12.88 10.18 -18.18
CA MET A 263 13.01 11.00 -16.96
C MET A 263 13.83 10.23 -15.91
N LEU A 264 15.09 9.96 -16.26
CA LEU A 264 15.93 8.98 -15.55
C LEU A 264 16.37 9.45 -14.17
N ASP A 265 16.52 10.76 -13.97
CA ASP A 265 16.94 11.34 -12.68
C ASP A 265 15.82 11.23 -11.65
N GLU A 266 14.60 11.60 -12.04
CA GLU A 266 13.42 11.44 -11.22
C GLU A 266 13.12 9.95 -10.95
N ALA A 267 13.29 9.08 -11.96
CA ALA A 267 13.15 7.64 -11.77
C ALA A 267 14.12 7.12 -10.71
N ASN A 268 15.39 7.53 -10.77
CA ASN A 268 16.41 7.14 -9.81
C ASN A 268 16.04 7.58 -8.38
N THR A 269 15.64 8.84 -8.20
CA THR A 269 15.21 9.34 -6.87
C THR A 269 14.04 8.54 -6.30
N VAL A 270 13.03 8.23 -7.12
CA VAL A 270 11.88 7.44 -6.67
C VAL A 270 12.30 6.02 -6.27
N LEU A 271 13.17 5.39 -7.07
CA LEU A 271 13.64 4.02 -6.81
C LEU A 271 14.57 3.92 -5.60
N ASP A 272 15.44 4.91 -5.37
CA ASP A 272 16.28 4.96 -4.17
C ASP A 272 15.42 5.04 -2.90
N GLY A 273 14.36 5.87 -2.92
CA GLY A 273 13.39 5.94 -1.83
C GLY A 273 12.66 4.60 -1.58
N LEU A 274 12.36 3.85 -2.64
CA LEU A 274 11.75 2.52 -2.53
C LEU A 274 12.70 1.47 -1.93
N ILE A 275 13.99 1.54 -2.22
CA ILE A 275 15.01 0.66 -1.62
C ILE A 275 15.21 0.94 -0.13
N GLU A 276 15.21 2.21 0.28
CA GLU A 276 15.32 2.57 1.69
C GLU A 276 14.11 2.08 2.51
N GLU A 277 12.93 1.96 1.88
CA GLU A 277 11.74 1.42 2.52
C GLU A 277 11.69 -0.12 2.54
N ASP A 278 12.04 -0.79 1.43
CA ASP A 278 12.07 -2.25 1.31
C ASP A 278 13.15 -2.70 0.31
N ASP A 279 14.24 -3.28 0.83
CA ASP A 279 15.36 -3.80 0.04
C ASP A 279 15.13 -5.25 -0.46
N GLY A 280 13.98 -5.84 -0.15
CA GLY A 280 13.59 -7.19 -0.52
C GLY A 280 12.91 -7.32 -1.89
N VAL A 281 12.60 -6.20 -2.56
CA VAL A 281 11.84 -6.20 -3.82
C VAL A 281 12.79 -6.26 -5.03
N VAL A 282 12.71 -7.36 -5.79
CA VAL A 282 13.59 -7.61 -6.96
C VAL A 282 13.41 -6.56 -8.04
N ASP A 283 12.16 -6.23 -8.39
CA ASP A 283 11.82 -5.25 -9.42
C ASP A 283 12.53 -3.92 -9.21
N VAL A 284 12.65 -3.43 -7.98
CA VAL A 284 13.24 -2.12 -7.69
C VAL A 284 14.74 -2.14 -7.96
N TRP A 285 15.44 -3.19 -7.55
CA TRP A 285 16.86 -3.39 -7.87
C TRP A 285 17.08 -3.56 -9.37
N TYR A 286 16.20 -4.30 -10.05
CA TYR A 286 16.26 -4.47 -11.50
C TYR A 286 16.06 -3.14 -12.23
N LEU A 287 15.06 -2.33 -11.84
CA LEU A 287 14.79 -1.03 -12.45
C LEU A 287 15.95 -0.04 -12.23
N LEU A 288 16.58 -0.03 -11.06
CA LEU A 288 17.82 0.74 -10.81
C LEU A 288 18.97 0.27 -11.72
N GLY A 289 19.11 -1.04 -11.90
CA GLY A 289 20.08 -1.60 -12.83
C GLY A 289 19.81 -1.19 -14.28
N TRP A 290 18.55 -1.30 -14.69
CA TRP A 290 18.08 -0.98 -16.04
C TRP A 290 18.24 0.50 -16.38
N LEU A 291 17.82 1.41 -15.49
CA LEU A 291 17.95 2.84 -15.74
C LEU A 291 19.42 3.26 -15.86
N ASN A 292 20.31 2.70 -15.03
CA ASN A 292 21.74 2.99 -15.10
C ASN A 292 22.38 2.37 -16.34
N TYR A 293 21.90 1.20 -16.79
CA TYR A 293 22.30 0.62 -18.06
C TYR A 293 21.91 1.54 -19.24
N LEU A 294 20.69 2.08 -19.23
CA LEU A 294 20.20 3.01 -20.25
C LEU A 294 20.99 4.34 -20.29
N ARG A 295 21.39 4.88 -19.13
CA ARG A 295 22.28 6.07 -19.07
C ARG A 295 23.62 5.83 -19.77
N GLY A 296 24.16 4.61 -19.65
CA GLY A 296 25.44 4.24 -20.24
C GLY A 296 26.62 5.03 -19.67
N GLY A 297 27.77 4.99 -20.38
CA GLY A 297 28.96 5.76 -19.99
C GLY A 297 29.48 5.40 -18.59
N GLU A 298 29.55 6.40 -17.71
CA GLU A 298 30.02 6.26 -16.32
C GLU A 298 29.08 5.40 -15.44
N TYR A 299 27.80 5.28 -15.81
CA TYR A 299 26.80 4.54 -15.04
C TYR A 299 26.86 3.02 -15.25
N GLN A 300 27.75 2.51 -16.11
CA GLN A 300 27.92 1.07 -16.34
C GLN A 300 28.35 0.32 -15.07
N GLY A 301 29.13 0.96 -14.19
CA GLY A 301 29.47 0.42 -12.87
C GLY A 301 28.23 0.24 -11.99
N ASN A 302 27.42 1.29 -11.88
CA ASN A 302 26.18 1.31 -11.10
C ASN A 302 25.18 0.27 -11.64
N ALA A 303 25.00 0.21 -12.96
CA ALA A 303 24.14 -0.78 -13.61
C ALA A 303 24.53 -2.20 -13.19
N ARG A 304 25.83 -2.52 -13.24
CA ARG A 304 26.34 -3.84 -12.83
C ARG A 304 26.10 -4.10 -11.34
N TYR A 305 26.33 -3.12 -10.49
CA TYR A 305 26.08 -3.24 -9.05
C TYR A 305 24.62 -3.57 -8.75
N TYR A 306 23.68 -2.77 -9.26
CA TYR A 306 22.25 -2.94 -9.01
C TYR A 306 21.70 -4.25 -9.60
N LEU A 307 22.13 -4.63 -10.80
CA LEU A 307 21.73 -5.92 -11.40
C LEU A 307 22.28 -7.13 -10.62
N ASN A 308 23.50 -7.03 -10.07
CA ASN A 308 24.02 -8.05 -9.16
C ASN A 308 23.17 -8.14 -7.88
N LYS A 309 22.75 -7.00 -7.32
CA LYS A 309 21.85 -6.95 -6.16
C LYS A 309 20.49 -7.57 -6.48
N ALA A 310 19.88 -7.24 -7.62
CA ALA A 310 18.63 -7.84 -8.08
C ALA A 310 18.73 -9.37 -8.10
N ARG A 311 19.83 -9.90 -8.68
CA ARG A 311 20.11 -11.34 -8.71
C ARG A 311 20.31 -11.96 -7.32
N GLU A 312 20.98 -11.27 -6.40
CA GLU A 312 21.15 -11.72 -5.02
C GLU A 312 19.82 -11.80 -4.27
N VAL A 313 19.00 -10.75 -4.38
CA VAL A 313 17.68 -10.66 -3.74
C VAL A 313 16.75 -11.71 -4.31
N ALA A 314 16.71 -11.88 -5.64
CA ALA A 314 15.90 -12.89 -6.30
C ALA A 314 16.16 -14.31 -5.77
N ARG A 315 17.43 -14.66 -5.51
CA ARG A 315 17.79 -15.95 -4.89
C ARG A 315 17.32 -16.09 -3.46
N LYS A 316 17.37 -15.01 -2.67
CA LYS A 316 16.93 -15.01 -1.26
C LYS A 316 15.42 -15.18 -1.14
N VAL A 317 14.66 -14.45 -1.95
CA VAL A 317 13.19 -14.44 -1.90
C VAL A 317 12.54 -15.53 -2.74
N GLN A 318 13.33 -16.32 -3.47
CA GLN A 318 12.86 -17.35 -4.40
C GLN A 318 11.95 -16.77 -5.49
N PHE A 319 12.37 -15.66 -6.06
CA PHE A 319 11.67 -14.97 -7.15
C PHE A 319 11.47 -15.88 -8.36
N ASP A 320 10.28 -15.82 -8.96
CA ASP A 320 9.81 -16.81 -9.94
C ASP A 320 9.52 -16.25 -11.33
N ASP A 321 9.77 -14.96 -11.58
CA ASP A 321 9.73 -14.39 -12.93
C ASP A 321 10.97 -14.80 -13.73
N ALA A 322 10.81 -15.79 -14.62
CA ALA A 322 11.90 -16.31 -15.42
C ALA A 322 12.38 -15.34 -16.52
N ASP A 323 11.51 -14.46 -17.02
CA ASP A 323 11.83 -13.55 -18.11
C ASP A 323 12.66 -12.37 -17.58
N GLU A 324 12.28 -11.81 -16.42
CA GLU A 324 13.07 -10.77 -15.75
C GLU A 324 14.45 -11.30 -15.32
N LEU A 325 14.50 -12.53 -14.77
CA LEU A 325 15.77 -13.18 -14.42
C LEU A 325 16.68 -13.39 -15.64
N ALA A 326 16.10 -13.78 -16.78
CA ALA A 326 16.86 -13.93 -18.02
C ALA A 326 17.43 -12.59 -18.48
N HIS A 327 16.65 -11.52 -18.40
CA HIS A 327 17.09 -10.18 -18.79
C HIS A 327 18.19 -9.64 -17.86
N ILE A 328 18.08 -9.85 -16.55
CA ILE A 328 19.17 -9.51 -15.60
C ILE A 328 20.49 -10.16 -16.01
N GLU A 329 20.47 -11.45 -16.34
CA GLU A 329 21.69 -12.16 -16.75
C GLU A 329 22.20 -11.71 -18.14
N GLU A 330 21.31 -11.35 -19.06
CA GLU A 330 21.68 -10.77 -20.36
C GLU A 330 22.44 -9.44 -20.17
N LEU A 331 21.88 -8.50 -19.40
CA LEU A 331 22.49 -7.21 -19.14
C LEU A 331 23.84 -7.34 -18.40
N LEU A 332 23.93 -8.23 -17.42
CA LEU A 332 25.19 -8.51 -16.73
C LEU A 332 26.25 -9.10 -17.68
N ALA A 333 25.85 -9.93 -18.64
CA ALA A 333 26.77 -10.48 -19.63
C ALA A 333 27.30 -9.39 -20.59
N GLU A 334 26.45 -8.44 -20.98
CA GLU A 334 26.84 -7.30 -21.83
C GLU A 334 27.76 -6.32 -21.11
N LEU A 335 27.48 -6.03 -19.83
CA LEU A 335 28.32 -5.14 -19.00
C LEU A 335 29.69 -5.75 -18.69
N GLY A 336 29.83 -7.08 -18.78
CA GLY A 336 31.07 -7.78 -18.51
C GLY A 336 31.48 -7.76 -17.02
N PRO A 337 32.66 -8.31 -16.67
CA PRO A 337 33.10 -8.41 -15.27
C PRO A 337 33.43 -7.05 -14.67
N GLU A 338 33.42 -6.97 -13.33
CA GLU A 338 33.94 -5.81 -12.62
C GLU A 338 35.42 -5.59 -12.96
N PRO A 339 35.84 -4.34 -13.25
CA PRO A 339 37.25 -4.05 -13.45
C PRO A 339 38.03 -4.39 -12.19
N GLU A 340 39.02 -5.28 -12.30
CA GLU A 340 39.90 -5.67 -11.20
C GLU A 340 40.66 -4.42 -10.68
N GLY A 341 40.17 -3.80 -9.60
CA GLY A 341 40.87 -2.70 -8.92
C GLY A 341 40.02 -1.56 -8.34
N GLY A 342 38.69 -1.63 -8.33
CA GLY A 342 37.84 -0.70 -7.55
C GLY A 342 37.64 -1.21 -6.14
N ASP A 343 38.08 -0.47 -5.13
CA ASP A 343 37.88 -0.82 -3.72
C ASP A 343 36.38 -0.85 -3.38
N GLU A 344 35.89 -1.98 -2.88
CA GLU A 344 34.47 -2.27 -2.53
C GLU A 344 33.86 -1.32 -1.45
N ASP A 345 34.61 -0.33 -0.97
CA ASP A 345 34.26 0.53 0.16
C ASP A 345 34.16 2.03 -0.17
N GLU A 346 34.51 2.50 -1.37
CA GLU A 346 34.42 3.94 -1.71
C GLU A 346 33.08 4.36 -2.37
N ASP A 347 32.34 3.44 -3.01
CA ASP A 347 31.08 3.78 -3.71
C ASP A 347 29.82 3.73 -2.81
N LYS A 348 29.99 3.59 -1.49
CA LYS A 348 28.89 3.61 -0.51
C LYS A 348 28.53 5.00 0.01
N ALA A 349 29.17 6.06 -0.48
CA ALA A 349 28.93 7.42 -0.01
C ALA A 349 28.16 8.23 -1.05
N SER A 350 26.83 8.32 -0.87
CA SER A 350 25.95 9.37 -1.39
C SER A 350 26.19 9.80 -2.83
N PHE A 351 25.66 9.05 -3.80
CA PHE A 351 25.50 9.55 -5.17
C PHE A 351 24.21 10.38 -5.28
N ALA A 352 24.08 11.40 -4.43
CA ALA A 352 23.15 12.48 -4.67
C ALA A 352 23.66 13.24 -5.90
N SER A 353 22.78 13.51 -6.87
CA SER A 353 23.12 14.20 -8.11
C SER A 353 23.84 15.53 -7.83
N GLU A 354 25.16 15.57 -7.97
CA GLU A 354 25.87 16.83 -8.15
C GLU A 354 25.63 17.26 -9.60
N SER A 355 24.59 18.06 -9.82
CA SER A 355 24.41 18.79 -11.06
C SER A 355 25.60 19.74 -11.23
N GLU A 356 26.45 19.47 -12.21
CA GLU A 356 27.56 20.34 -12.61
C GLU A 356 27.04 21.71 -13.08
N GLU A 357 27.12 22.73 -12.22
CA GLU A 357 27.20 24.13 -12.67
C GLU A 357 28.68 24.44 -12.99
N GLU A 358 29.10 24.24 -14.24
CA GLU A 358 30.37 24.78 -14.72
C GLU A 358 30.28 26.32 -14.82
N GLU A 359 31.12 27.00 -14.05
CA GLU A 359 31.38 28.44 -14.05
C GLU A 359 31.84 28.94 -15.43
N GLU A 360 31.16 29.95 -15.99
CA GLU A 360 31.81 30.95 -16.86
C GLU A 360 32.17 32.19 -16.02
N ALA A 361 33.30 32.10 -15.33
CA ALA A 361 34.06 33.27 -14.90
C ALA A 361 34.80 33.85 -16.11
N MET A 362 34.32 34.98 -16.65
CA MET A 362 35.13 35.86 -17.50
C MET A 362 35.47 37.13 -16.72
N GLU A 363 36.72 37.20 -16.27
CA GLU A 363 37.36 38.36 -15.64
C GLU A 363 37.68 39.47 -16.66
N VAL A 364 37.52 40.72 -16.18
CA VAL A 364 37.98 42.05 -16.65
C VAL A 364 37.10 42.84 -17.62
#